data_AF-A0A351MMT2-F1
#
_entry.id   AF-A0A351MMT2-F1
#
_cell.length_a   1.000
_cell.length_b   1.000
_cell.length_c   1.000
_cell.angle_alpha   90.00
_cell.angle_beta   90.00
_cell.angle_gamma   90.00
#
_symmetry.space_group_name_H-M   'P 1'
#
loop_
_entity.id
_entity.type
_entity.pdbx_description
1 polymer ?
#
loop_
_entity_poly.entity_id
_entity_poly.type
_entity_poly.pdbx_seq_one_letter_code
_entity_poly.pdbx_strand_id
1 'polypeptide(L)'
;EGQRRYVESLSSYARQFIRQLEKPPVDYVSGLSPAISIEQRPGSRNPRSTVGTVTEVYDYLRVLWARLGQRHCVDCGGRVGRQSADEIVGRLQVLPEGTRVLVLGALQLARGEEYAEAFARLRREGYQRARVDGEVHLLADEIGIDRRRQHEVEVVVDRLALPTEDRQRLAEAVEAAIR
;
A
#
# COMPACT_ATOMS: atom_id res chain seq x y z
N GLU A 1 37.02 -7.44 -17.06
CA GLU A 1 36.33 -8.30 -18.05
C GLU A 1 35.00 -8.85 -17.53
N GLY A 2 34.94 -9.55 -16.38
CA GLY A 2 33.67 -10.05 -15.82
C GLY A 2 32.60 -8.98 -15.58
N GLN A 3 32.97 -7.86 -14.93
CA GLN A 3 32.07 -6.72 -14.73
C GLN A 3 31.61 -6.08 -16.06
N ARG A 4 32.48 -6.04 -17.08
CA ARG A 4 32.17 -5.54 -18.43
C ARG A 4 31.13 -6.43 -19.11
N ARG A 5 31.35 -7.76 -19.12
CA ARG A 5 30.42 -8.74 -19.70
C ARG A 5 29.05 -8.75 -19.02
N TYR A 6 29.01 -8.55 -17.69
CA TYR A 6 27.75 -8.38 -16.97
C TYR A 6 26.98 -7.13 -17.46
N VAL A 7 27.65 -5.99 -17.60
CA VAL A 7 27.02 -4.77 -18.15
C VAL A 7 26.55 -4.97 -19.59
N GLU A 8 27.29 -5.75 -20.39
CA GLU A 8 26.90 -6.13 -21.76
C GLU A 8 25.68 -7.07 -21.81
N SER A 9 25.40 -7.85 -20.76
CA SER A 9 24.17 -8.65 -20.71
C SER A 9 22.90 -7.85 -20.38
N LEU A 10 23.04 -6.59 -19.95
CA LEU A 10 21.89 -5.72 -19.62
C LEU A 10 21.26 -5.11 -20.88
N SER A 11 19.98 -4.71 -20.77
CA SER A 11 19.24 -4.07 -21.85
C SER A 11 19.92 -2.77 -22.33
N SER A 12 19.68 -2.40 -23.60
CA SER A 12 20.24 -1.17 -24.19
C SER A 12 19.94 0.09 -23.38
N TYR A 13 18.76 0.16 -22.75
CA TYR A 13 18.37 1.25 -21.85
C TYR A 13 19.17 1.24 -20.54
N ALA A 14 19.36 0.09 -19.90
CA ALA A 14 20.12 -0.02 -18.66
C ALA A 14 21.60 0.37 -18.84
N ARG A 15 22.18 0.11 -20.02
CA ARG A 15 23.55 0.50 -20.35
C ARG A 15 23.77 2.02 -20.39
N GLN A 16 22.72 2.83 -20.60
CA GLN A 16 22.85 4.29 -20.64
C GLN A 16 23.22 4.88 -19.27
N PHE A 17 22.89 4.19 -18.18
CA PHE A 17 23.10 4.67 -16.80
C PHE A 17 24.35 4.09 -16.13
N ILE A 18 25.04 3.16 -16.79
CA ILE A 18 26.22 2.51 -16.24
C ILE A 18 27.46 3.10 -16.90
N ARG A 19 28.40 3.62 -16.09
CA ARG A 19 29.70 4.07 -16.61
C ARG A 19 30.34 2.94 -17.42
N GLN A 20 30.66 3.23 -18.68
CA GLN A 20 31.41 2.30 -19.51
C GLN A 20 32.76 2.05 -18.83
N LEU A 21 32.98 0.80 -18.41
CA LEU A 21 34.24 0.38 -17.83
C LEU A 21 35.27 0.24 -18.95
N GLU A 22 36.47 0.79 -18.74
CA GLU A 22 37.56 0.62 -19.68
C GLU A 22 37.90 -0.87 -19.85
N LYS A 23 38.25 -1.24 -21.08
CA LYS A 23 38.70 -2.60 -21.38
C LYS A 23 40.02 -2.85 -20.64
N PRO A 24 40.16 -3.95 -19.87
CA PRO A 24 41.43 -4.28 -19.23
C PRO A 24 42.54 -4.50 -20.28
N PRO A 25 43.81 -4.18 -19.99
CA PRO A 25 44.93 -4.28 -20.93
C PRO A 25 45.39 -5.73 -21.11
N VAL A 26 44.55 -6.54 -21.75
CA VAL A 26 44.83 -7.94 -22.09
C VAL A 26 44.42 -8.20 -23.54
N ASP A 27 45.26 -8.95 -24.27
CA ASP A 27 45.05 -9.21 -25.70
C ASP A 27 43.97 -10.27 -25.93
N TYR A 28 44.04 -11.39 -25.22
CA TYR A 28 43.07 -12.48 -25.33
C TYR A 28 42.95 -13.27 -24.03
N VAL A 29 41.71 -13.55 -23.61
CA VAL A 29 41.42 -14.45 -22.49
C VAL A 29 40.20 -15.30 -22.85
N SER A 30 40.35 -16.62 -22.84
CA SER A 30 39.29 -17.60 -23.05
C SER A 30 39.02 -18.44 -21.80
N GLY A 31 37.85 -19.08 -21.74
CA GLY A 31 37.49 -19.95 -20.59
C GLY A 31 37.11 -19.20 -19.32
N LEU A 32 36.79 -17.90 -19.40
CA LEU A 32 36.31 -17.14 -18.25
C LEU A 32 34.86 -17.52 -17.91
N SER A 33 34.69 -18.14 -16.75
CA SER A 33 33.40 -18.25 -16.09
C SER A 33 32.88 -16.87 -15.67
N PRO A 34 31.55 -16.71 -15.46
CA PRO A 34 31.01 -15.52 -14.81
C PRO A 34 31.75 -15.25 -13.50
N ALA A 35 32.30 -14.04 -13.35
CA ALA A 35 33.09 -13.67 -12.19
C ALA A 35 32.24 -12.85 -11.21
N ILE A 36 32.32 -13.18 -9.92
CA ILE A 36 31.75 -12.41 -8.81
C ILE A 36 32.90 -11.80 -8.03
N SER A 37 32.89 -10.48 -7.83
CA SER A 37 33.85 -9.82 -6.93
C SER A 37 33.29 -9.78 -5.51
N ILE A 38 34.08 -10.25 -4.54
CA ILE A 38 33.77 -10.17 -3.11
C ILE A 38 34.82 -9.26 -2.49
N GLU A 39 34.46 -8.00 -2.28
CA GLU A 39 35.32 -6.95 -1.73
C GLU A 39 34.69 -6.41 -0.44
N GLN A 40 35.52 -6.06 0.55
CA GLN A 40 35.06 -5.32 1.71
C GLN A 40 34.85 -3.86 1.32
N ARG A 41 33.64 -3.51 0.90
CA ARG A 41 33.24 -2.11 0.70
C ARG A 41 32.64 -1.56 1.99
N PRO A 42 32.97 -0.31 2.39
CA PRO A 42 32.26 0.33 3.49
C PRO A 42 30.77 0.36 3.16
N GLY A 43 29.95 -0.13 4.09
CA GLY A 43 28.51 -0.30 3.88
C GLY A 43 27.80 1.02 3.54
N SER A 44 26.67 0.91 2.84
CA SER A 44 25.76 2.02 2.61
C SER A 44 25.32 2.62 3.95
N ARG A 45 25.39 3.96 4.10
CA ARG A 45 24.97 4.68 5.31
C ARG A 45 23.44 4.89 5.38
N ASN A 46 22.65 3.95 4.87
CA ASN A 46 21.21 4.04 4.99
C ASN A 46 20.79 3.54 6.39
N PRO A 47 20.24 4.41 7.27
CA PRO A 47 19.87 4.02 8.64
C PRO A 47 18.78 2.95 8.70
N ARG A 48 18.05 2.70 7.61
CA ARG A 48 17.03 1.64 7.52
C ARG A 48 17.60 0.29 7.05
N SER A 49 18.86 0.24 6.63
CA SER A 49 19.51 -0.99 6.19
C SER A 49 20.12 -1.71 7.39
N THR A 50 19.71 -2.96 7.57
CA THR A 50 20.19 -3.86 8.62
C THR A 50 20.75 -5.14 7.99
N VAL A 51 21.45 -5.95 8.77
CA VAL A 51 21.92 -7.28 8.33
C VAL A 51 20.78 -8.09 7.73
N GLY A 52 19.60 -8.10 8.37
CA GLY A 52 18.44 -8.84 7.89
C GLY A 52 17.89 -8.34 6.54
N THR A 53 18.03 -7.04 6.23
CA THR A 53 17.65 -6.52 4.91
C THR A 53 18.70 -6.82 3.84
N VAL A 54 19.99 -6.88 4.19
CA VAL A 54 21.08 -7.17 3.25
C VAL A 54 21.12 -8.65 2.89
N THR A 55 20.79 -9.53 3.83
CA THR A 55 20.72 -10.97 3.61
C THR A 55 19.33 -11.45 3.15
N GLU A 56 18.38 -10.54 2.96
CA GLU A 56 16.96 -10.82 2.64
C GLU A 56 16.21 -11.67 3.69
N VAL A 57 16.87 -12.08 4.79
CA VAL A 57 16.26 -12.85 5.89
C VAL A 57 15.04 -12.12 6.44
N TYR A 58 15.09 -10.79 6.53
CA TYR A 58 13.96 -9.99 6.98
C TYR A 58 12.71 -10.14 6.09
N ASP A 59 12.89 -10.35 4.79
CA ASP A 59 11.75 -10.53 3.88
C ASP A 59 11.09 -11.91 4.04
N TYR A 60 11.89 -12.96 4.25
CA TYR A 60 11.35 -14.28 4.63
C TYR A 60 10.59 -14.22 5.94
N LEU A 61 11.16 -13.53 6.92
CA LEU A 61 10.56 -13.30 8.22
C LEU A 61 9.22 -12.55 8.10
N ARG A 62 9.13 -11.52 7.25
CA ARG A 62 7.86 -10.81 6.99
C ARG A 62 6.79 -11.75 6.45
N VAL A 63 7.14 -12.62 5.50
CA VAL A 63 6.20 -13.61 4.96
C VAL A 63 5.79 -14.62 6.04
N LEU A 64 6.73 -15.10 6.85
CA LEU A 64 6.49 -16.02 7.96
C LEU A 64 5.47 -15.43 8.95
N TRP A 65 5.70 -14.21 9.43
CA TRP A 65 4.79 -13.56 10.37
C TRP A 65 3.46 -13.14 9.73
N ALA A 66 3.43 -12.75 8.46
CA ALA A 66 2.18 -12.46 7.77
C ALA A 66 1.30 -13.70 7.60
N ARG A 67 1.90 -14.89 7.43
CA ARG A 67 1.19 -16.15 7.20
C ARG A 67 0.84 -16.90 8.48
N LEU A 68 1.75 -16.94 9.45
CA LEU A 68 1.61 -17.77 10.66
C LEU A 68 1.50 -16.95 11.96
N GLY A 69 1.73 -15.64 11.89
CA GLY A 69 1.69 -14.77 13.07
C GLY A 69 0.27 -14.63 13.62
N GLN A 70 0.13 -14.80 14.94
CA GLN A 70 -1.09 -14.50 15.66
C GLN A 70 -1.06 -13.05 16.13
N ARG A 71 -2.02 -12.25 15.68
CA ARG A 71 -2.13 -10.83 16.03
C ARG A 71 -2.76 -10.67 17.40
N HIS A 72 -2.19 -9.81 18.22
CA HIS A 72 -2.70 -9.47 19.55
C HIS A 72 -2.80 -7.95 19.69
N CYS A 73 -3.78 -7.49 20.46
CA CYS A 73 -3.95 -6.09 20.81
C CYS A 73 -2.81 -5.65 21.75
N VAL A 74 -2.23 -4.47 21.49
CA VAL A 74 -1.12 -3.95 22.29
C VAL A 74 -1.55 -3.52 23.69
N ASP A 75 -2.81 -3.10 23.86
CA ASP A 75 -3.30 -2.58 25.14
C ASP A 75 -3.83 -3.68 26.05
N CYS A 76 -4.57 -4.65 25.50
CA CYS A 76 -5.25 -5.68 26.30
C CYS A 76 -4.71 -7.11 26.10
N GLY A 77 -3.81 -7.33 25.14
CA GLY A 77 -3.26 -8.66 24.84
C GLY A 77 -4.24 -9.64 24.19
N GLY A 78 -5.50 -9.24 23.97
CA GLY A 78 -6.51 -10.07 23.32
C GLY A 78 -6.17 -10.39 21.86
N ARG A 79 -6.61 -11.55 21.37
CA ARG A 79 -6.42 -11.96 19.97
C ARG A 79 -7.20 -11.06 19.01
N VAL A 80 -6.54 -10.60 17.94
CA VAL A 80 -7.15 -9.77 16.90
C VAL A 80 -7.63 -10.65 15.74
N GLY A 81 -8.94 -10.60 15.49
CA GLY A 81 -9.63 -11.40 14.48
C GLY A 81 -10.45 -10.56 13.50
N ARG A 82 -11.23 -11.26 12.67
CA ARG A 82 -12.29 -10.63 11.89
C ARG A 82 -13.40 -10.19 12.84
N GLN A 83 -14.10 -9.13 12.45
CA GLN A 83 -15.26 -8.65 13.17
C GLN A 83 -16.49 -8.71 12.28
N SER A 84 -17.65 -9.00 12.86
CA SER A 84 -18.93 -8.91 12.16
C SER A 84 -19.40 -7.45 12.08
N ALA A 85 -20.29 -7.15 11.14
CA ALA A 85 -20.93 -5.84 11.07
C ALA A 85 -21.66 -5.50 12.39
N ASP A 86 -22.34 -6.47 13.00
CA ASP A 86 -23.05 -6.26 14.27
C ASP A 86 -22.11 -5.98 15.45
N GLU A 87 -20.94 -6.60 15.50
CA GLU A 87 -19.90 -6.27 16.51
C GLU A 87 -19.37 -4.84 16.35
N ILE A 88 -19.23 -4.38 15.09
CA ILE A 88 -18.80 -3.00 14.79
C ILE A 88 -19.90 -2.02 15.22
N VAL A 89 -21.15 -2.28 14.82
CA VAL A 89 -22.32 -1.48 15.22
C VAL A 89 -22.45 -1.41 16.73
N GLY A 90 -22.29 -2.54 17.42
CA GLY A 90 -22.32 -2.62 18.89
C GLY A 90 -21.28 -1.73 19.54
N ARG A 91 -20.04 -1.68 19.01
CA ARG A 91 -19.00 -0.78 19.53
C ARG A 91 -19.29 0.69 19.26
N LEU A 92 -19.83 1.02 18.09
CA LEU A 92 -20.18 2.39 17.73
C LEU A 92 -21.31 2.94 18.63
N GLN A 93 -22.24 2.09 19.06
CA GLN A 93 -23.34 2.47 19.96
C GLN A 93 -22.91 2.79 21.40
N VAL A 94 -21.69 2.44 21.80
CA VAL A 94 -21.16 2.74 23.15
C VAL A 94 -20.37 4.07 23.18
N LEU A 95 -20.22 4.73 22.02
CA LEU A 95 -19.55 6.03 21.96
C LEU A 95 -20.38 7.13 22.66
N PRO A 96 -19.72 8.19 23.15
CA PRO A 96 -20.39 9.30 23.83
C PRO A 96 -21.47 9.93 22.96
N GLU A 97 -22.54 10.42 23.59
CA GLU A 97 -23.66 11.05 22.89
C GLU A 97 -23.25 12.32 22.12
N GLY A 98 -23.77 12.45 20.90
CA GLY A 98 -23.45 13.53 19.98
C GLY A 98 -22.14 13.32 19.20
N THR A 99 -21.50 12.16 19.31
CA THR A 99 -20.27 11.86 18.54
C THR A 99 -20.58 11.82 17.05
N ARG A 100 -20.06 12.78 16.28
CA ARG A 100 -20.27 12.83 14.83
C ARG A 100 -19.27 11.95 14.12
N VAL A 101 -19.74 11.01 13.32
CA VAL A 101 -18.91 10.10 12.54
C VAL A 101 -19.22 10.19 11.05
N LEU A 102 -18.17 9.98 10.25
CA LEU A 102 -18.28 9.70 8.83
C LEU A 102 -18.08 8.20 8.66
N VAL A 103 -19.06 7.51 8.08
CA VAL A 103 -18.92 6.11 7.69
C VAL A 103 -18.31 6.10 6.28
N LEU A 104 -17.13 5.50 6.17
CA LEU A 104 -16.29 5.56 4.98
C LEU A 104 -16.03 4.15 4.45
N GLY A 105 -16.18 3.96 3.15
CA GLY A 105 -15.80 2.73 2.45
C GLY A 105 -14.53 2.96 1.63
N ALA A 106 -13.49 2.15 1.82
CA ALA A 106 -12.25 2.30 1.07
C ALA A 106 -12.46 1.94 -0.42
N LEU A 107 -12.14 2.88 -1.31
CA LEU A 107 -12.29 2.66 -2.75
C LEU A 107 -11.18 1.75 -3.26
N GLN A 108 -11.56 0.61 -3.82
CA GLN A 108 -10.64 -0.23 -4.59
C GLN A 108 -10.80 0.07 -6.07
N LEU A 109 -9.69 0.43 -6.72
CA LEU A 109 -9.64 0.58 -8.17
C LEU A 109 -9.62 -0.80 -8.83
N ALA A 110 -10.44 -0.97 -9.86
CA ALA A 110 -10.34 -2.12 -10.73
C ALA A 110 -9.01 -2.07 -11.51
N ARG A 111 -8.59 -3.23 -12.05
CA ARG A 111 -7.32 -3.34 -12.76
C ARG A 111 -7.30 -2.42 -13.98
N GLY A 112 -6.45 -1.39 -13.94
CA GLY A 112 -6.32 -0.40 -15.02
C GLY A 112 -7.38 0.70 -14.99
N GLU A 113 -8.28 0.72 -13.99
CA GLU A 113 -9.24 1.80 -13.78
C GLU A 113 -8.51 3.04 -13.27
N GLU A 114 -8.87 4.18 -13.82
CA GLU A 114 -8.35 5.47 -13.36
C GLU A 114 -9.29 6.12 -12.35
N TYR A 115 -8.75 7.00 -11.50
CA TYR A 115 -9.56 7.70 -10.50
C TYR A 115 -10.76 8.44 -11.09
N ALA A 116 -10.63 9.04 -12.28
CA ALA A 116 -11.74 9.72 -12.95
C ALA A 116 -12.89 8.75 -13.31
N GLU A 117 -12.55 7.55 -13.78
CA GLU A 117 -13.53 6.50 -14.09
C GLU A 117 -14.19 5.97 -12.82
N ALA A 118 -13.40 5.76 -11.76
CA ALA A 118 -13.88 5.33 -10.47
C ALA A 118 -14.84 6.36 -9.83
N PHE A 119 -14.51 7.66 -9.88
CA PHE A 119 -15.40 8.72 -9.42
C PHE A 119 -16.69 8.80 -10.25
N ALA A 120 -16.60 8.64 -11.57
CA ALA A 120 -17.78 8.56 -12.42
C ALA A 120 -18.67 7.35 -12.09
N ARG A 121 -18.06 6.22 -11.73
CA ARG A 121 -18.78 5.03 -11.24
C ARG A 121 -19.47 5.29 -9.91
N LEU A 122 -18.77 5.84 -8.91
CA LEU A 122 -19.36 6.20 -7.63
C LEU A 122 -20.54 7.17 -7.78
N ARG A 123 -20.46 8.14 -8.70
CA ARG A 123 -21.59 9.02 -9.03
C ARG A 123 -22.79 8.25 -9.57
N ARG A 124 -22.57 7.29 -10.47
CA ARG A 124 -23.65 6.44 -11.04
C ARG A 124 -24.29 5.55 -9.98
N GLU A 125 -23.52 5.12 -8.98
CA GLU A 125 -24.00 4.37 -7.82
C GLU A 125 -24.76 5.26 -6.81
N GLY A 126 -24.79 6.58 -7.02
CA GLY A 126 -25.56 7.53 -6.21
C GLY A 126 -24.77 8.22 -5.09
N TYR A 127 -23.46 7.96 -4.98
CA TYR A 127 -22.63 8.62 -3.99
C TYR A 127 -22.37 10.08 -4.38
N GLN A 128 -22.37 10.96 -3.37
CA GLN A 128 -22.18 12.39 -3.57
C GLN A 128 -20.80 12.89 -3.13
N ARG A 129 -20.13 12.18 -2.22
CA ARG A 129 -18.89 12.64 -1.58
C ARG A 129 -17.87 11.52 -1.52
N ALA A 130 -16.62 11.88 -1.70
CA ALA A 130 -15.47 11.01 -1.44
C ALA A 130 -14.41 11.80 -0.67
N ARG A 131 -13.69 11.12 0.21
CA ARG A 131 -12.50 11.62 0.88
C ARG A 131 -11.28 11.18 0.08
N VAL A 132 -10.43 12.13 -0.29
CA VAL A 132 -9.18 11.90 -1.03
C VAL A 132 -8.05 12.46 -0.20
N ASP A 133 -7.09 11.62 0.19
CA ASP A 133 -5.93 11.99 1.02
C ASP A 133 -6.32 12.80 2.29
N GLY A 134 -7.48 12.48 2.88
CA GLY A 134 -8.01 13.14 4.09
C GLY A 134 -8.97 14.31 3.85
N GLU A 135 -9.09 14.83 2.63
CA GLU A 135 -9.98 15.94 2.30
C GLU A 135 -11.27 15.46 1.64
N VAL A 136 -12.43 15.97 2.08
CA VAL A 136 -13.74 15.56 1.56
C VAL A 136 -14.13 16.44 0.37
N HIS A 137 -14.31 15.82 -0.78
CA HIS A 137 -14.74 16.45 -2.03
C HIS A 137 -16.16 16.02 -2.42
N LEU A 138 -16.88 16.90 -3.10
CA LEU A 138 -18.09 16.54 -3.81
C LEU A 138 -17.70 15.83 -5.11
N LEU A 139 -18.29 14.66 -5.35
CA LEU A 139 -18.03 13.90 -6.58
C LEU A 139 -18.55 14.62 -7.83
N ALA A 140 -19.49 15.56 -7.68
CA ALA A 140 -20.00 16.39 -8.77
C ALA A 140 -18.96 17.40 -9.28
N ASP A 141 -18.03 17.80 -8.41
CA ASP A 141 -16.99 18.77 -8.74
C ASP A 141 -15.80 18.07 -9.42
N GLU A 142 -14.94 18.86 -10.06
CA GLU A 142 -13.71 18.35 -10.65
C GLU A 142 -12.67 18.13 -9.55
N ILE A 143 -12.29 16.87 -9.31
CA ILE A 143 -11.30 16.50 -8.29
C ILE A 143 -9.92 16.43 -8.93
N GLY A 144 -9.06 17.39 -8.62
CA GLY A 144 -7.68 17.43 -9.09
C GLY A 144 -6.81 16.37 -8.42
N ILE A 145 -6.72 15.19 -9.03
CA ILE A 145 -5.95 14.04 -8.50
C ILE A 145 -4.75 13.71 -9.40
N ASP A 146 -3.58 13.48 -8.80
CA ASP A 146 -2.36 13.18 -9.56
C ASP A 146 -2.31 11.70 -9.96
N ARG A 147 -2.51 11.43 -11.24
CA ARG A 147 -2.50 10.07 -11.80
C ARG A 147 -1.16 9.34 -11.67
N ARG A 148 -0.07 10.06 -11.36
CA ARG A 148 1.26 9.47 -11.17
C ARG A 148 1.51 8.98 -9.74
N ARG A 149 0.62 9.31 -8.80
CA ARG A 149 0.74 8.91 -7.40
C ARG A 149 -0.41 8.00 -7.00
N GLN A 150 -0.14 7.15 -6.00
CA GLN A 150 -1.22 6.47 -5.29
C GLN A 150 -1.83 7.43 -4.28
N HIS A 151 -3.15 7.44 -4.23
CA HIS A 151 -3.98 8.23 -3.33
C HIS A 151 -4.87 7.32 -2.50
N GLU A 152 -5.10 7.72 -1.25
CA GLU A 152 -6.07 7.08 -0.38
C GLU A 152 -7.44 7.69 -0.68
N VAL A 153 -8.36 6.88 -1.21
CA VAL A 153 -9.69 7.32 -1.60
C VAL A 153 -10.72 6.51 -0.87
N GLU A 154 -11.66 7.18 -0.21
CA GLU A 154 -12.73 6.56 0.54
C GLU A 154 -14.05 7.21 0.17
N VAL A 155 -15.08 6.42 -0.14
CA VAL A 155 -16.41 6.95 -0.39
C VAL A 155 -17.11 7.28 0.92
N VAL A 156 -17.80 8.42 0.99
CA VAL A 156 -18.61 8.77 2.16
C VAL A 156 -19.96 8.09 2.02
N VAL A 157 -20.16 7.01 2.79
CA VAL A 157 -21.39 6.20 2.77
C VAL A 157 -22.50 6.88 3.55
N ASP A 158 -22.23 7.27 4.80
CA ASP A 158 -23.20 7.96 5.64
C ASP A 158 -22.51 8.90 6.64
N ARG A 159 -23.30 9.80 7.23
CA ARG A 159 -22.90 10.76 8.26
C ARG A 159 -23.90 10.68 9.38
N LEU A 160 -23.44 10.24 10.55
CA LEU A 160 -24.29 9.90 11.69
C LEU A 160 -23.80 10.62 12.94
N ALA A 161 -24.73 10.94 13.84
CA ALA A 161 -24.42 11.25 15.23
C ALA A 161 -24.68 10.00 16.07
N LEU A 162 -23.72 9.63 16.91
CA LEU A 162 -23.77 8.44 17.75
C LEU A 162 -23.98 8.82 19.24
N PRO A 163 -24.60 7.92 20.03
CA PRO A 163 -25.35 6.77 19.56
C PRO A 163 -26.59 7.22 18.77
N THR A 164 -26.99 6.41 17.80
CA THR A 164 -28.15 6.70 16.95
C THR A 164 -29.32 5.85 17.39
N GLU A 165 -30.52 6.43 17.44
CA GLU A 165 -31.77 5.68 17.66
C GLU A 165 -32.05 4.71 16.51
N ASP A 166 -31.62 5.08 15.30
CA ASP A 166 -31.76 4.26 14.10
C ASP A 166 -30.56 3.30 13.96
N ARG A 167 -30.59 2.22 14.75
CA ARG A 167 -29.57 1.16 14.66
C ARG A 167 -29.56 0.49 13.29
N GLN A 168 -30.71 0.39 12.62
CA GLN A 168 -30.82 -0.26 11.31
C GLN A 168 -30.03 0.54 10.26
N ARG A 169 -30.21 1.85 10.21
CA ARG A 169 -29.43 2.73 9.31
C ARG A 169 -27.92 2.64 9.57
N LEU A 170 -27.50 2.59 10.83
CA LEU A 170 -26.08 2.40 11.17
C LEU A 170 -25.56 1.06 10.65
N ALA A 171 -26.33 -0.02 10.82
CA ALA A 171 -25.95 -1.35 10.31
C ALA A 171 -25.84 -1.34 8.77
N GLU A 172 -26.82 -0.79 8.07
CA GLU A 172 -26.81 -0.66 6.61
C GLU A 172 -25.61 0.15 6.11
N ALA A 173 -25.28 1.27 6.78
CA ALA A 173 -24.12 2.08 6.45
C ALA A 173 -22.79 1.33 6.68
N VAL A 174 -22.68 0.60 7.79
CA VAL A 174 -21.49 -0.22 8.11
C VAL A 174 -21.32 -1.36 7.11
N GLU A 175 -22.40 -2.06 6.77
CA GLU A 175 -22.37 -3.13 5.76
C GLU A 175 -21.98 -2.61 4.38
N ALA A 176 -22.55 -1.47 3.97
CA ALA A 176 -22.21 -0.82 2.71
C ALA A 176 -20.73 -0.38 2.66
N ALA A 177 -20.15 0.04 3.79
CA ALA A 177 -18.74 0.44 3.87
C ALA A 177 -17.75 -0.74 3.88
N ILE A 178 -18.17 -1.91 4.38
CA ILE A 178 -17.33 -3.12 4.43
C ILE A 178 -17.28 -3.84 3.07
N ARG A 179 -18.30 -3.63 2.23
CA ARG A 179 -18.47 -4.29 0.93
C ARG A 179 -17.53 -3.74 -0.14
#